data_AF-A0AAD4LM96-F1
#
_entry.id   AF-A0AAD4LM96-F1
#
_cell.length_a   1.000
_cell.length_b   1.000
_cell.length_c   1.000
_cell.angle_alpha   90.00
_cell.angle_beta   90.00
_cell.angle_gamma   90.00
#
_symmetry.space_group_name_H-M   'P 1'
#
loop_
_entity.id
_entity.type
_entity.pdbx_description
1 polymer ?
#
loop_
_entity_poly.entity_id
_entity_poly.type
_entity_poly.pdbx_seq_one_letter_code
_entity_poly.pdbx_strand_id
1 'polypeptide(L)'
;MNEQSKVVDFYRRELARALDEQSFGITHSEVTHFSENEAEATITLLEGQAVNVALSSAGYKVTAEETYYETLDDLLSFISPSYAAKRVEALMERLQGLVGSGDATKSSELRYTANTQLEHLHARYTGTGHADLSKYEWLTHQHRDTLASIVGHPSLTSYLAIADGEATGRIRFEMTERMLQPCGPPPAKEDD
;
A
#
# COMPACT_ATOMS: atom_id res chain seq x y z
N MET A 1 17.01 15.57 23.37
CA MET A 1 16.29 14.32 23.70
C MET A 1 16.79 13.25 22.72
N ASN A 2 17.46 12.22 23.24
CA ASN A 2 18.34 11.29 22.49
C ASN A 2 17.59 10.41 21.47
N GLU A 3 18.13 10.32 20.26
CA GLU A 3 17.66 9.50 19.14
C GLU A 3 17.69 7.99 19.46
N GLN A 4 18.63 7.55 20.29
CA GLN A 4 18.73 6.18 20.83
C GLN A 4 17.51 5.78 21.69
N SER A 5 16.84 6.72 22.36
CA SER A 5 15.65 6.41 23.17
C SER A 5 14.41 6.12 22.32
N LYS A 6 14.36 6.55 21.06
CA LYS A 6 13.21 6.34 20.17
C LYS A 6 13.21 4.94 19.54
N VAL A 7 14.40 4.38 19.31
CA VAL A 7 14.59 3.07 18.67
C VAL A 7 14.28 1.94 19.67
N VAL A 8 14.73 2.07 20.93
CA VAL A 8 14.44 1.11 22.01
C VAL A 8 12.93 0.93 22.23
N ASP A 9 12.14 1.98 22.00
CA ASP A 9 10.69 1.98 22.19
C ASP A 9 9.91 1.69 20.90
N PHE A 10 10.58 1.40 19.77
CA PHE A 10 9.89 1.10 18.52
C PHE A 10 9.21 -0.26 18.59
N TYR A 11 9.96 -1.34 18.81
CA TYR A 11 9.43 -2.71 18.82
C TYR A 11 8.34 -2.91 19.86
N ARG A 12 8.51 -2.30 21.04
CA ARG A 12 7.49 -2.31 22.09
C ARG A 12 6.19 -1.65 21.64
N ARG A 13 6.26 -0.43 21.09
CA ARG A 13 5.08 0.32 20.64
C ARG A 13 4.40 -0.37 19.46
N GLU A 14 5.19 -0.89 18.52
CA GLU A 14 4.66 -1.55 17.33
C GLU A 14 3.96 -2.86 17.70
N LEU A 15 4.56 -3.67 18.58
CA LEU A 15 3.92 -4.88 19.07
C LEU A 15 2.65 -4.57 19.87
N ALA A 16 2.67 -3.58 20.76
CA ALA A 16 1.50 -3.17 21.52
C ALA A 16 0.36 -2.66 20.61
N ARG A 17 0.70 -1.88 19.57
CA ARG A 17 -0.26 -1.40 18.58
C ARG A 17 -0.86 -2.55 17.77
N ALA A 18 -0.03 -3.50 17.31
CA ALA A 18 -0.51 -4.66 16.57
C ALA A 18 -1.46 -5.51 17.43
N LEU A 19 -1.17 -5.69 18.72
CA LEU A 19 -2.06 -6.41 19.64
C LEU A 19 -3.40 -5.69 19.85
N ASP A 20 -3.40 -4.35 19.94
CA ASP A 20 -4.62 -3.55 20.06
C ASP A 20 -5.48 -3.64 18.79
N GLU A 21 -4.85 -3.55 17.61
CA GLU A 21 -5.53 -3.69 16.32
C GLU A 21 -6.18 -5.08 16.15
N GLN A 22 -5.56 -6.13 16.70
CA GLN A 22 -6.08 -7.51 16.66
C GLN A 22 -6.88 -7.92 17.90
N SER A 23 -7.26 -6.98 18.75
CA SER A 23 -8.01 -7.24 20.00
C SER A 23 -9.37 -7.91 19.79
N PHE A 24 -9.96 -7.83 18.59
CA PHE A 24 -11.22 -8.52 18.26
C PHE A 24 -11.06 -10.05 18.19
N GLY A 25 -9.84 -10.54 17.94
CA GLY A 25 -9.53 -11.96 17.73
C GLY A 25 -8.73 -12.59 18.87
N ILE A 26 -8.47 -11.87 19.95
CA ILE A 26 -7.60 -12.29 21.05
C ILE A 26 -8.34 -12.07 22.37
N THR A 27 -8.19 -12.99 23.33
CA THR A 27 -8.86 -12.86 24.65
C THR A 27 -8.08 -11.91 25.57
N HIS A 28 -6.77 -12.09 25.63
CA HIS A 28 -5.86 -11.29 26.43
C HIS A 28 -4.46 -11.31 25.82
N SER A 29 -3.78 -10.17 25.83
CA SER A 29 -2.41 -10.03 25.35
C SER A 29 -1.60 -9.11 26.26
N GLU A 30 -0.37 -9.49 26.56
CA GLU A 30 0.54 -8.69 27.37
C GLU A 30 1.95 -8.74 26.78
N VAL A 31 2.58 -7.57 26.66
CA VAL A 31 3.99 -7.45 26.26
C VAL A 31 4.87 -7.75 27.47
N THR A 32 5.59 -8.86 27.43
CA THR A 32 6.36 -9.39 28.58
C THR A 32 7.79 -8.88 28.59
N HIS A 33 8.44 -8.81 27.42
CA HIS A 33 9.84 -8.40 27.30
C HIS A 33 10.02 -7.47 26.10
N PHE A 34 10.93 -6.50 26.20
CA PHE A 34 11.36 -5.71 25.05
C PHE A 34 12.85 -5.37 25.13
N SER A 35 13.50 -5.36 23.99
CA SER A 35 14.90 -5.01 23.79
C SER A 35 15.03 -4.07 22.60
N GLU A 36 16.27 -3.65 22.30
CA GLU A 36 16.54 -2.79 21.14
C GLU A 36 16.21 -3.44 19.80
N ASN A 37 16.17 -4.78 19.72
CA ASN A 37 16.05 -5.51 18.46
C ASN A 37 14.82 -6.45 18.40
N GLU A 38 14.17 -6.69 19.54
CA GLU A 38 13.06 -7.64 19.64
C GLU A 38 12.13 -7.27 20.79
N ALA A 39 10.81 -7.43 20.58
CA ALA A 39 9.80 -7.36 21.63
C ALA A 39 9.00 -8.66 21.67
N GLU A 40 8.71 -9.15 22.87
CA GLU A 40 7.97 -10.39 23.11
C GLU A 40 6.65 -10.07 23.80
N ALA A 41 5.60 -10.80 23.40
CA ALA A 41 4.30 -10.74 24.02
C ALA A 41 3.71 -12.14 24.18
N THR A 42 2.95 -12.32 25.25
CA THR A 42 2.11 -13.50 25.46
C THR A 42 0.70 -13.17 25.00
N ILE A 43 0.17 -13.98 24.08
CA ILE A 43 -1.14 -13.84 23.48
C ILE A 43 -1.98 -15.05 23.87
N THR A 44 -3.18 -14.83 24.41
CA THR A 44 -4.16 -15.88 24.66
C THR A 44 -5.19 -15.89 23.55
N LEU A 45 -5.19 -16.97 22.78
CA LEU A 45 -6.09 -17.18 21.65
C LEU A 45 -7.52 -17.39 22.13
N LEU A 46 -8.49 -17.26 21.22
CA LEU A 46 -9.92 -17.53 21.51
C LEU A 46 -10.18 -18.99 21.90
N GLU A 47 -9.28 -19.89 21.50
CA GLU A 47 -9.31 -21.32 21.85
C GLU A 47 -8.82 -21.59 23.28
N GLY A 48 -8.33 -20.57 24.00
CA GLY A 48 -7.81 -20.68 25.36
C GLY A 48 -6.33 -21.05 25.46
N GLN A 49 -5.65 -21.26 24.33
CA GLN A 49 -4.21 -21.52 24.29
C GLN A 49 -3.42 -20.20 24.38
N ALA A 50 -2.37 -20.19 25.21
CA ALA A 50 -1.42 -19.08 25.29
C ALA A 50 -0.21 -19.35 24.37
N VAL A 51 0.17 -18.35 23.57
CA VAL A 51 1.29 -18.41 22.62
C VAL A 51 2.19 -17.20 22.86
N ASN A 52 3.50 -17.43 22.90
CA ASN A 52 4.49 -16.36 22.98
C ASN A 52 4.93 -15.97 21.57
N VAL A 53 4.76 -14.71 21.24
CA VAL A 53 5.09 -14.12 19.93
C VAL A 53 6.18 -13.08 20.13
N ALA A 54 7.14 -13.07 19.22
CA ALA A 54 8.21 -12.09 19.19
C ALA A 54 8.15 -11.29 17.88
N LEU A 55 8.38 -9.98 17.98
CA LEU A 55 8.51 -9.05 16.87
C LEU A 55 9.97 -8.60 16.77
N SER A 56 10.56 -8.80 15.60
CA SER A 56 11.92 -8.38 15.25
C SER A 56 11.94 -7.65 13.91
N SER A 57 13.11 -7.21 13.44
CA SER A 57 13.26 -6.63 12.10
C SER A 57 12.92 -7.59 10.95
N ALA A 58 12.91 -8.90 11.20
CA ALA A 58 12.54 -9.93 10.24
C ALA A 58 11.02 -10.22 10.19
N GLY A 59 10.24 -9.67 11.13
CA GLY A 59 8.79 -9.88 11.23
C GLY A 59 8.38 -10.50 12.56
N TYR A 60 7.17 -11.06 12.57
CA TYR A 60 6.54 -11.74 13.71
C TYR A 60 6.85 -13.23 13.68
N LYS A 61 7.16 -13.83 14.82
CA LYS A 61 7.35 -15.28 14.94
C LYS A 61 6.77 -15.78 16.26
N VAL A 62 6.45 -17.06 16.33
CA VAL A 62 6.21 -17.74 17.61
C VAL A 62 7.56 -18.08 18.22
N THR A 63 7.80 -17.81 19.50
CA THR A 63 9.10 -18.08 20.15
C THR A 63 9.53 -19.56 20.05
N ALA A 64 8.57 -20.47 19.87
CA ALA A 64 8.81 -21.91 19.70
C ALA A 64 9.13 -22.34 18.25
N GLU A 65 8.97 -21.48 17.25
CA GLU A 65 9.11 -21.79 15.83
C GLU A 65 10.13 -20.86 15.14
N GLU A 66 10.78 -21.35 14.08
CA GLU A 66 11.71 -20.54 13.26
C GLU A 66 11.04 -19.86 12.06
N THR A 67 9.72 -19.96 11.93
CA THR A 67 8.99 -19.37 10.81
C THR A 67 8.62 -17.93 11.12
N TYR A 68 9.02 -17.02 10.23
CA TYR A 68 8.69 -15.59 10.29
C TYR A 68 7.47 -15.30 9.42
N TYR A 69 6.62 -14.40 9.92
CA TYR A 69 5.43 -13.89 9.27
C TYR A 69 5.55 -12.38 9.12
N GLU A 70 5.04 -11.85 8.01
CA GLU A 70 5.10 -10.42 7.72
C GLU A 70 4.24 -9.62 8.70
N THR A 71 3.03 -10.11 8.99
CA THR A 71 2.09 -9.46 9.90
C THR A 71 1.67 -10.36 11.06
N LEU A 72 1.25 -9.74 12.17
CA LEU A 72 0.63 -10.47 13.28
C LEU A 72 -0.67 -11.16 12.84
N ASP A 73 -1.40 -10.58 11.89
CA ASP A 73 -2.63 -11.16 11.35
C ASP A 73 -2.37 -12.48 10.60
N ASP A 74 -1.29 -12.55 9.81
CA ASP A 74 -0.89 -13.78 9.10
C ASP A 74 -0.52 -14.88 10.09
N LEU A 75 0.27 -14.52 11.12
CA LEU A 75 0.67 -15.43 12.19
C LEU A 75 -0.57 -15.98 12.93
N LEU A 76 -1.49 -15.10 13.36
CA LEU A 76 -2.68 -15.52 14.11
C LEU A 76 -3.66 -16.31 13.24
N SER A 77 -3.79 -15.95 11.97
CA SER A 77 -4.61 -16.69 11.00
C SER A 77 -4.08 -18.10 10.74
N PHE A 78 -2.76 -18.29 10.79
CA PHE A 78 -2.14 -19.59 10.61
C PHE A 78 -2.30 -20.47 11.86
N ILE A 79 -2.14 -19.89 13.06
CA ILE A 79 -2.14 -20.64 14.32
C ILE A 79 -3.56 -20.95 14.80
N SER A 80 -4.50 -20.02 14.65
CA SER A 80 -5.87 -20.16 15.17
C SER A 80 -6.92 -20.08 14.06
N PRO A 81 -7.61 -21.19 13.75
CA PRO A 81 -8.78 -21.18 12.87
C PRO A 81 -9.91 -20.30 13.41
N SER A 82 -10.07 -20.20 14.74
CA SER A 82 -11.11 -19.39 15.38
C SER A 82 -10.90 -17.90 15.17
N TYR A 83 -9.63 -17.46 15.17
CA TYR A 83 -9.26 -16.10 14.82
C TYR A 83 -9.65 -15.75 13.37
N ALA A 84 -9.36 -16.64 12.43
CA ALA A 84 -9.69 -16.44 11.01
C ALA A 84 -11.21 -16.29 10.79
N ALA A 85 -12.03 -17.08 11.50
CA ALA A 85 -13.48 -16.95 11.46
C ALA A 85 -13.96 -15.59 12.02
N LYS A 86 -13.41 -15.18 13.17
CA LYS A 86 -13.78 -13.90 13.81
C LYS A 86 -13.39 -12.69 12.97
N ARG A 87 -12.28 -12.77 12.23
CA ARG A 87 -11.84 -11.74 11.27
C ARG A 87 -12.88 -11.52 10.18
N VAL A 88 -13.41 -12.59 9.59
CA VAL A 88 -14.45 -12.50 8.55
C VAL A 88 -15.72 -11.87 9.11
N GLU A 89 -16.13 -12.26 10.31
CA GLU A 89 -17.29 -11.68 10.99
C GLU A 89 -17.14 -10.17 11.22
N ALA A 90 -15.99 -9.73 11.75
CA ALA A 90 -15.70 -8.31 11.98
C ALA A 90 -15.67 -7.49 10.68
N LEU A 91 -15.14 -8.06 9.60
CA LEU A 91 -15.17 -7.42 8.28
C LEU A 91 -16.59 -7.28 7.74
N MET A 92 -17.42 -8.32 7.89
CA MET A 92 -18.82 -8.29 7.47
C MET A 92 -19.62 -7.25 8.26
N GLU A 93 -19.40 -7.13 9.57
CA GLU A 93 -20.05 -6.12 10.40
C GLU A 93 -19.68 -4.69 9.98
N ARG A 94 -18.38 -4.44 9.71
CA ARG A 94 -17.91 -3.14 9.20
C ARG A 94 -18.53 -2.80 7.84
N LEU A 95 -18.65 -3.78 6.95
CA LEU A 95 -19.32 -3.61 5.65
C LEU A 95 -20.80 -3.28 5.81
N GLN A 96 -21.51 -3.96 6.70
CA GLN A 96 -22.93 -3.70 6.97
C GLN A 96 -23.16 -2.30 7.55
N GLY A 97 -22.27 -1.82 8.44
CA GLY A 97 -22.34 -0.46 8.99
C GLY A 97 -22.24 0.65 7.93
N LEU A 98 -21.41 0.42 6.90
CA LEU A 98 -21.28 1.36 5.77
C LEU A 98 -22.52 1.35 4.87
N VAL A 99 -23.17 0.20 4.68
CA VAL A 99 -24.38 0.07 3.85
C VAL A 99 -25.64 0.58 4.57
N GLY A 100 -25.73 0.42 5.89
CA GLY A 100 -26.88 0.90 6.69
C GLY A 100 -26.97 2.42 6.85
N SER A 101 -25.91 3.14 6.54
CA SER A 101 -25.80 4.61 6.62
C SER A 101 -26.32 5.30 5.35
N GLY A 102 -27.56 4.98 4.95
CA GLY A 102 -28.19 5.52 3.74
C GLY A 102 -28.66 6.96 3.87
N ASP A 103 -27.77 7.94 3.68
CA ASP A 103 -28.13 9.36 3.53
C ASP A 103 -27.81 9.84 2.10
N ALA A 104 -28.74 9.56 1.18
CA ALA A 104 -28.57 9.80 -0.26
C ALA A 104 -28.32 11.27 -0.62
N THR A 105 -28.81 12.21 0.18
CA THR A 105 -28.64 13.66 -0.02
C THR A 105 -27.20 14.09 0.30
N LYS A 106 -26.63 13.63 1.42
CA LYS A 106 -25.20 13.84 1.72
C LYS A 106 -24.30 13.18 0.67
N SER A 107 -24.68 12.01 0.16
CA SER A 107 -23.92 11.33 -0.89
C SER A 107 -23.78 12.20 -2.14
N SER A 108 -24.82 12.95 -2.52
CA SER A 108 -24.77 13.85 -3.69
C SER A 108 -23.87 15.07 -3.50
N GLU A 109 -23.91 15.71 -2.32
CA GLU A 109 -23.03 16.84 -1.97
C GLU A 109 -21.57 16.40 -1.81
N LEU A 110 -21.34 15.23 -1.23
CA LEU A 110 -20.02 14.59 -1.13
C LEU A 110 -19.45 14.25 -2.51
N ARG A 111 -20.28 13.72 -3.43
CA ARG A 111 -19.86 13.46 -4.83
C ARG A 111 -19.49 14.74 -5.56
N TYR A 112 -20.27 15.81 -5.41
CA TYR A 112 -19.95 17.11 -6.02
C TYR A 112 -18.64 17.70 -5.47
N THR A 113 -18.43 17.61 -4.15
CA THR A 113 -17.19 18.06 -3.51
C THR A 113 -15.99 17.19 -3.92
N ALA A 114 -16.17 15.88 -4.06
CA ALA A 114 -15.13 14.96 -4.50
C ALA A 114 -14.71 15.23 -5.96
N ASN A 115 -15.68 15.50 -6.84
CA ASN A 115 -15.39 15.79 -8.25
C ASN A 115 -14.61 17.10 -8.42
N THR A 116 -14.95 18.15 -7.68
CA THR A 116 -14.20 19.41 -7.72
C THR A 116 -12.78 19.25 -7.17
N GLN A 117 -12.58 18.43 -6.12
CA GLN A 117 -11.23 18.11 -5.64
C GLN A 117 -10.41 17.33 -6.67
N LEU A 118 -11.02 16.38 -7.39
CA LEU A 118 -10.37 15.64 -8.47
C LEU A 118 -9.97 16.55 -9.64
N GLU A 119 -10.86 17.46 -10.05
CA GLU A 119 -10.56 18.44 -11.10
C GLU A 119 -9.39 19.36 -10.71
N HIS A 120 -9.37 19.81 -9.45
CA HIS A 120 -8.23 20.56 -8.90
C HIS A 120 -6.92 19.76 -8.97
N LEU A 121 -6.98 18.45 -8.68
CA LEU A 121 -5.82 17.58 -8.71
C LEU A 121 -5.34 17.35 -10.15
N HIS A 122 -6.25 17.13 -11.10
CA HIS A 122 -5.95 17.00 -12.53
C HIS A 122 -5.32 18.28 -13.10
N ALA A 123 -5.75 19.46 -12.66
CA ALA A 123 -5.17 20.74 -13.08
C ALA A 123 -3.74 20.95 -12.56
N ARG A 124 -3.42 20.40 -11.38
CA ARG A 124 -2.11 20.57 -10.74
C ARG A 124 -1.10 19.49 -11.13
N TYR A 125 -1.56 18.26 -11.27
CA TYR A 125 -0.73 17.09 -11.51
C TYR A 125 -1.23 16.34 -12.75
N THR A 126 -0.59 16.63 -13.87
CA THR A 126 -0.79 15.90 -15.12
C THR A 126 -0.46 14.43 -14.91
N GLY A 127 -1.35 13.52 -15.35
CA GLY A 127 -1.18 12.07 -15.16
C GLY A 127 -1.97 11.48 -13.99
N THR A 128 -2.65 12.31 -13.18
CA THR A 128 -3.53 11.81 -12.11
C THR A 128 -4.63 10.92 -12.68
N GLY A 129 -4.79 9.72 -12.11
CA GLY A 129 -5.80 8.76 -12.54
C GLY A 129 -7.16 8.94 -11.85
N HIS A 130 -8.22 8.48 -12.52
CA HIS A 130 -9.59 8.39 -11.98
C HIS A 130 -10.21 7.03 -12.36
N ALA A 131 -11.37 6.70 -11.78
CA ALA A 131 -12.03 5.41 -11.98
C ALA A 131 -12.40 5.12 -13.46
N ASP A 132 -12.79 6.17 -14.20
CA ASP A 132 -13.20 6.08 -15.60
C ASP A 132 -12.03 6.23 -16.59
N LEU A 133 -10.78 6.14 -16.14
CA LEU A 133 -9.60 6.34 -16.99
C LEU A 133 -9.53 5.22 -18.03
N SER A 134 -9.46 5.58 -19.32
CA SER A 134 -9.35 4.58 -20.37
C SER A 134 -7.97 3.92 -20.38
N LYS A 135 -7.91 2.68 -20.87
CA LYS A 135 -6.63 1.98 -21.09
C LYS A 135 -5.66 2.79 -21.95
N TYR A 136 -6.17 3.50 -22.95
CA TYR A 136 -5.36 4.33 -23.84
C TYR A 136 -4.74 5.52 -23.09
N GLU A 137 -5.51 6.23 -22.26
CA GLU A 137 -5.01 7.38 -21.49
C GLU A 137 -3.98 6.94 -20.45
N TRP A 138 -4.24 5.84 -19.73
CA TRP A 138 -3.29 5.27 -18.78
C TRP A 138 -1.96 4.91 -19.44
N LEU A 139 -1.99 4.18 -20.56
CA LEU A 139 -0.78 3.81 -21.29
C LEU A 139 -0.05 5.04 -21.83
N THR A 140 -0.78 6.03 -22.33
CA THR A 140 -0.19 7.27 -22.85
C THR A 140 0.56 8.04 -21.75
N HIS A 141 -0.02 8.14 -20.55
CA HIS A 141 0.66 8.74 -19.39
C HIS A 141 1.92 7.96 -19.02
N GLN A 142 1.83 6.63 -18.89
CA GLN A 142 2.97 5.79 -18.55
C GLN A 142 4.13 5.90 -19.56
N HIS A 143 3.82 5.93 -20.86
CA HIS A 143 4.85 6.09 -21.88
C HIS A 143 5.48 7.49 -21.83
N ARG A 144 4.69 8.55 -21.62
CA ARG A 144 5.23 9.91 -21.47
C ARG A 144 6.15 10.03 -20.26
N ASP A 145 5.79 9.45 -19.12
CA ASP A 145 6.62 9.45 -17.92
C ASP A 145 7.93 8.67 -18.12
N THR A 146 7.86 7.55 -18.84
CA THR A 146 9.04 6.75 -19.19
C THR A 146 9.97 7.52 -20.12
N LEU A 147 9.43 8.13 -21.19
CA LEU A 147 10.19 8.96 -22.12
C LEU A 147 10.80 10.16 -21.40
N ALA A 148 10.06 10.80 -20.49
CA ALA A 148 10.55 11.93 -19.70
C ALA A 148 11.70 11.50 -18.78
N SER A 149 11.59 10.32 -18.16
CA SER A 149 12.65 9.74 -17.33
C SER A 149 13.90 9.44 -18.15
N ILE A 150 13.77 8.91 -19.37
CA ILE A 150 14.89 8.64 -20.26
C ILE A 150 15.62 9.93 -20.65
N VAL A 151 14.89 11.00 -20.94
CA VAL A 151 15.48 12.31 -21.31
C VAL A 151 16.10 13.01 -20.10
N GLY A 152 15.45 12.92 -18.93
CA GLY A 152 15.87 13.57 -17.69
C GLY A 152 17.06 12.94 -16.99
N HIS A 153 17.27 11.62 -17.14
CA HIS A 153 18.38 10.90 -16.52
C HIS A 153 19.52 10.63 -17.52
N PRO A 154 20.69 11.27 -17.38
CA PRO A 154 21.80 11.11 -18.33
C PRO A 154 22.31 9.67 -18.45
N SER A 155 22.21 8.87 -17.39
CA SER A 155 22.59 7.45 -17.39
C SER A 155 21.70 6.64 -18.32
N LEU A 156 20.38 6.84 -18.26
CA LEU A 156 19.42 6.16 -19.13
C LEU A 156 19.55 6.60 -20.58
N THR A 157 19.69 7.91 -20.84
CA THR A 157 19.94 8.40 -22.19
C THR A 157 21.22 7.81 -22.78
N SER A 158 22.30 7.74 -21.98
CA SER A 158 23.59 7.22 -22.44
C SER A 158 23.53 5.72 -22.71
N TYR A 159 22.81 4.98 -21.87
CA TYR A 159 22.59 3.55 -22.06
C TYR A 159 21.92 3.26 -23.41
N LEU A 160 20.82 3.97 -23.72
CA LEU A 160 20.13 3.84 -25.01
C LEU A 160 20.99 4.32 -26.19
N ALA A 161 21.71 5.42 -26.04
CA ALA A 161 22.62 5.92 -27.07
C ALA A 161 23.71 4.91 -27.44
N ILE A 162 24.24 4.18 -26.45
CA ILE A 162 25.22 3.11 -26.70
C ILE A 162 24.55 1.91 -27.37
N ALA A 163 23.35 1.53 -26.94
CA ALA A 163 22.62 0.39 -27.49
C ALA A 163 22.25 0.60 -28.96
N ASP A 164 21.77 1.79 -29.32
CA ASP A 164 21.37 2.13 -30.69
C ASP A 164 22.55 2.63 -31.55
N GLY A 165 23.70 2.92 -30.94
CA GLY A 165 24.88 3.43 -31.63
C GLY A 165 24.73 4.87 -32.13
N GLU A 166 23.84 5.65 -31.51
CA GLU A 166 23.52 7.01 -31.91
C GLU A 166 24.08 8.06 -30.95
N ALA A 167 24.16 9.31 -31.41
CA ALA A 167 24.55 10.42 -30.55
C ALA A 167 23.48 10.67 -29.46
N THR A 168 23.89 10.97 -28.24
CA THR A 168 22.98 11.26 -27.11
C THR A 168 21.96 12.36 -27.43
N GLY A 169 22.34 13.37 -28.22
CA GLY A 169 21.44 14.43 -28.66
C GLY A 169 20.33 13.94 -29.60
N ARG A 170 20.61 12.92 -30.42
CA ARG A 170 19.64 12.31 -31.34
C ARG A 170 18.61 11.49 -30.57
N ILE A 171 19.06 10.66 -29.63
CA ILE A 171 18.15 9.91 -28.73
C ILE A 171 17.26 10.87 -27.94
N ARG A 172 17.79 11.98 -27.40
CA ARG A 172 16.94 12.97 -26.70
C ARG A 172 15.88 13.59 -27.61
N PHE A 173 16.26 13.93 -28.84
CA PHE A 173 15.33 14.46 -29.82
C PHE A 173 14.22 13.45 -30.14
N GLU A 174 14.59 12.22 -30.46
CA GLU A 174 13.65 11.15 -30.77
C GLU A 174 12.69 10.83 -29.60
N MET A 175 13.22 10.70 -28.38
CA MET A 175 12.40 10.42 -27.20
C MET A 175 11.40 11.56 -26.95
N THR A 176 11.79 12.81 -27.21
CA THR A 176 10.91 13.98 -27.07
C THR A 176 9.84 14.01 -28.18
N GLU A 177 10.19 13.65 -29.42
CA GLU A 177 9.24 13.54 -30.52
C GLU A 177 8.18 12.47 -30.26
N ARG A 178 8.60 11.32 -29.73
CA ARG A 178 7.71 10.20 -29.34
C ARG A 178 6.74 10.57 -28.21
N MET A 179 6.99 11.63 -27.42
CA MET A 179 6.08 12.06 -26.35
C MET A 179 4.73 12.58 -26.87
N LEU A 180 4.68 13.07 -28.11
CA LEU A 180 3.45 13.61 -28.69
C LEU A 180 2.35 12.55 -28.70
N GLN A 181 2.69 11.36 -29.20
CA GLN A 181 1.74 10.28 -29.42
C GLN A 181 2.41 8.89 -29.30
N PRO A 182 2.81 8.48 -28.09
CA PRO A 182 3.56 7.25 -27.91
C PRO A 182 2.75 5.97 -28.19
N CYS A 183 1.42 6.05 -28.06
CA CYS A 183 0.51 4.91 -28.21
C CYS A 183 -0.31 4.95 -29.51
N GLY A 184 0.02 5.82 -30.46
CA GLY A 184 -0.76 6.00 -31.69
C GLY A 184 -2.06 6.80 -31.50
N PRO A 185 -2.94 6.85 -32.51
CA PRO A 185 -4.24 7.54 -32.42
C PRO A 185 -5.13 6.97 -31.30
N PRO A 186 -5.89 7.83 -30.60
CA PRO A 186 -6.86 7.37 -29.61
C PRO A 186 -7.91 6.47 -30.29
N PRO A 187 -8.41 5.44 -29.60
CA PRO A 187 -9.50 4.62 -30.12
C PRO A 187 -10.73 5.49 -30.38
N ALA A 188 -11.53 5.11 -31.38
CA ALA A 188 -12.83 5.74 -31.57
C ALA A 188 -13.66 5.57 -30.29
N LYS A 189 -14.29 6.65 -29.84
CA LYS A 189 -15.23 6.55 -28.73
C LYS A 189 -16.39 5.68 -29.21
N GLU A 190 -16.80 4.71 -28.41
CA GLU A 190 -18.08 4.04 -28.63
C GLU A 190 -19.15 5.12 -28.42
N ASP A 191 -19.87 5.47 -29.48
CA ASP A 191 -21.05 6.33 -29.37
C ASP A 191 -22.11 5.54 -28.57
N ASP A 192 -22.60 6.11 -27.46
CA ASP A 192 -23.78 5.62 -26.73
C ASP A 192 -25.05 5.65 -27.60
#